data_AF-A0A538HM60-F1
#
_entry.id   AF-A0A538HM60-F1
#
_cell.length_a   1.000
_cell.length_b   1.000
_cell.length_c   1.000
_cell.angle_alpha   90.00
_cell.angle_beta   90.00
_cell.angle_gamma   90.00
#
_symmetry.space_group_name_H-M   'P 1'
#
loop_
_entity.id
_entity.type
_entity.pdbx_description
1 polymer ?
#
loop_
_entity_poly.entity_id
_entity_poly.type
_entity_poly.pdbx_seq_one_letter_code
_entity_poly.pdbx_strand_id
1 'polypeptide(L)' 'MIDREVAAMTEMTEAHELLLIEEADAWFEYLEATRGQSALRYTEIEPWAWARLRQRLRAIKTRRAKLRPAAA' A
#
# COMPACT_ATOMS: atom_id res chain seq x y z
N MET A 1 4.92 -17.24 27.75
CA MET A 1 5.30 -17.41 26.32
C MET A 1 4.10 -17.12 25.43
N ILE A 2 2.93 -17.70 25.73
CA ILE A 2 1.63 -17.42 25.09
C ILE A 2 1.25 -15.92 25.10
N ASP A 3 1.50 -15.20 26.19
CA ASP A 3 1.12 -13.78 26.32
C ASP A 3 1.79 -12.85 25.29
N ARG A 4 2.99 -13.21 24.84
CA ARG A 4 3.74 -12.43 23.83
C ARG A 4 3.19 -12.64 22.42
N GLU A 5 2.76 -13.87 22.12
CA GLU A 5 2.15 -14.21 20.83
C GLU A 5 0.76 -13.59 20.72
N VAL A 6 -0.03 -13.63 21.80
CA VAL A 6 -1.35 -12.98 21.85
C VAL A 6 -1.23 -11.46 21.68
N ALA A 7 -0.26 -10.81 22.34
CA ALA A 7 -0.01 -9.38 22.16
C ALA A 7 0.35 -9.01 20.71
N ALA A 8 1.26 -9.77 20.08
CA ALA A 8 1.66 -9.55 18.70
C ALA A 8 0.51 -9.78 17.70
N MET A 9 -0.39 -10.73 17.99
CA MET A 9 -1.58 -10.99 17.17
C MET A 9 -2.60 -9.83 17.26
N THR A 10 -2.76 -9.25 18.45
CA THR A 10 -3.62 -8.08 18.68
C THR A 10 -3.04 -6.83 18.01
N GLU A 11 -1.73 -6.57 18.14
CA GLU A 11 -1.04 -5.47 17.45
C GLU A 11 -1.13 -5.58 15.92
N MET A 12 -1.01 -6.81 15.38
CA MET A 12 -1.21 -7.07 13.95
C MET A 12 -2.65 -6.79 13.50
N THR A 13 -3.62 -7.02 14.38
CA THR A 13 -5.04 -6.74 14.11
C THR A 13 -5.30 -5.23 14.12
N GLU A 14 -4.76 -4.51 15.10
CA GLU A 14 -4.87 -3.03 15.18
C GLU A 14 -4.16 -2.34 14.00
N ALA A 15 -2.96 -2.79 13.63
CA ALA A 15 -2.27 -2.29 12.45
C ALA A 15 -3.05 -2.56 11.15
N HIS A 16 -3.78 -3.67 11.08
CA HIS A 16 -4.64 -3.99 9.95
C HIS A 16 -5.89 -3.11 9.92
N GLU A 17 -6.52 -2.84 11.07
CA GLU A 17 -7.66 -1.92 11.17
C GLU A 17 -7.27 -0.49 10.79
N LEU A 18 -6.11 -0.01 11.26
CA LEU A 18 -5.55 1.28 10.85
C LEU A 18 -5.31 1.33 9.34
N LEU A 19 -4.75 0.28 8.76
CA LEU A 19 -4.54 0.19 7.31
C LEU A 19 -5.87 0.28 6.54
N LEU A 20 -6.93 -0.37 7.02
CA LEU A 20 -8.25 -0.32 6.39
C LEU A 20 -8.87 1.09 6.44
N ILE A 21 -8.65 1.82 7.55
CA ILE A 21 -9.09 3.22 7.68
C ILE A 21 -8.30 4.11 6.71
N GLU A 22 -6.98 3.99 6.68
CA GLU A 22 -6.12 4.74 5.75
C GLU A 22 -6.48 4.44 4.29
N GLU A 23 -6.79 3.19 3.96
CA GLU A 23 -7.25 2.80 2.62
C GLU A 23 -8.59 3.46 2.28
N ALA A 24 -9.55 3.46 3.21
CA ALA A 24 -10.83 4.13 3.02
C ALA A 24 -10.66 5.64 2.78
N ASP A 25 -9.81 6.32 3.56
CA ASP A 25 -9.51 7.74 3.39
C ASP A 25 -8.85 8.02 2.02
N ALA A 26 -7.91 7.17 1.60
CA ALA A 26 -7.27 7.29 0.28
C ALA A 26 -8.29 7.14 -0.88
N TRP A 27 -9.28 6.25 -0.74
CA TRP A 27 -10.36 6.11 -1.71
C TRP A 27 -11.26 7.36 -1.75
N PHE A 28 -11.58 7.97 -0.61
CA PHE A 28 -12.34 9.23 -0.56
C PHE A 28 -11.58 10.38 -1.23
N GLU A 29 -10.28 10.54 -0.93
CA GLU A 29 -9.44 11.58 -1.53
C GLU A 29 -9.32 11.41 -3.06
N TYR A 30 -9.15 10.18 -3.53
CA TYR A 30 -9.12 9.89 -4.97
C TYR A 30 -10.43 10.26 -5.65
N LEU A 31 -11.57 9.88 -5.06
CA LEU A 31 -12.89 10.21 -5.61
C LEU A 31 -13.13 11.73 -5.65
N GLU A 32 -12.74 12.48 -4.61
CA GLU A 32 -12.82 13.94 -4.63
C GLU A 32 -11.88 14.57 -5.67
N ALA A 33 -10.62 14.12 -5.75
CA ALA A 33 -9.64 14.68 -6.69
C ALA A 33 -9.98 14.37 -8.17
N THR A 34 -10.70 13.28 -8.42
CA THR A 34 -11.12 12.85 -9.75
C THR A 34 -12.55 13.28 -10.10
N ARG A 35 -13.30 13.83 -9.14
CA ARG A 35 -14.64 14.38 -9.34
C ARG A 35 -14.58 15.47 -10.43
N GLY A 36 -15.32 15.28 -11.51
CA GLY A 36 -15.37 16.23 -12.63
C GLY A 36 -14.15 16.20 -13.57
N GLN A 37 -13.20 15.28 -13.39
CA GLN A 37 -12.16 15.03 -14.37
C GLN A 37 -12.73 14.26 -15.57
N SER A 38 -12.29 14.61 -16.79
CA SER A 38 -12.72 13.89 -17.99
C SER A 38 -11.94 12.59 -18.15
N ALA A 39 -12.57 11.59 -18.78
CA ALA A 39 -11.90 10.34 -19.15
C ALA A 39 -10.64 10.57 -20.00
N LEU A 40 -10.57 11.69 -20.74
CA LEU A 40 -9.41 12.07 -21.54
C LEU A 40 -8.15 12.27 -20.66
N ARG A 41 -8.31 12.89 -19.49
CA ARG A 41 -7.21 13.18 -18.57
C ARG A 41 -6.63 11.91 -17.94
N TYR A 42 -7.45 10.87 -17.77
CA TYR A 42 -6.97 9.55 -17.34
C TYR A 42 -6.02 8.95 -18.37
N THR A 43 -6.40 8.96 -19.65
CA THR A 43 -5.59 8.40 -20.75
C THR A 43 -4.23 9.08 -20.88
N GLU A 44 -4.13 10.37 -20.55
CA GLU A 44 -2.87 11.13 -20.56
C GLU A 44 -1.94 10.74 -19.40
N ILE A 45 -2.49 10.48 -18.22
CA ILE A 45 -1.73 10.26 -16.98
C ILE A 45 -1.41 8.77 -16.77
N GLU A 46 -2.31 7.87 -17.19
CA GLU A 46 -2.22 6.42 -16.96
C GLU A 46 -0.86 5.83 -17.40
N PRO A 47 -0.31 6.14 -18.59
CA PRO A 47 0.97 5.56 -19.02
C PRO A 47 2.13 5.89 -18.07
N TRP A 48 2.19 7.13 -17.58
CA TRP A 48 3.20 7.58 -16.62
C TRP A 48 3.00 6.93 -15.24
N ALA A 49 1.75 6.89 -14.76
CA ALA A 49 1.41 6.26 -13.49
C ALA A 49 1.78 4.77 -13.50
N TRP A 50 1.47 4.05 -14.58
CA TRP A 50 1.77 2.63 -14.74
C TRP A 50 3.27 2.35 -14.86
N ALA A 51 4.03 3.21 -15.55
CA ALA A 51 5.49 3.10 -15.59
C ALA A 51 6.10 3.27 -14.19
N ARG A 52 5.63 4.27 -13.43
CA ARG A 52 6.10 4.55 -12.07
C ARG A 52 5.76 3.43 -11.09
N LEU A 53 4.53 2.89 -11.15
CA LEU A 53 4.14 1.74 -10.33
C LEU A 53 5.01 0.52 -10.62
N ARG A 54 5.20 0.17 -11.91
CA ARG A 54 6.07 -0.93 -12.32
C ARG A 54 7.51 -0.77 -11.81
N GLN A 55 8.06 0.45 -11.87
CA GLN A 55 9.38 0.75 -11.33
C GLN A 55 9.44 0.55 -9.81
N ARG A 56 8.44 1.06 -9.07
CA ARG A 56 8.37 0.91 -7.61
C ARG A 56 8.25 -0.55 -7.20
N LEU A 57 7.42 -1.34 -7.89
CA LEU A 57 7.29 -2.78 -7.65
C LEU A 57 8.60 -3.54 -7.89
N ARG A 58 9.32 -3.21 -8.97
CA ARG A 58 10.67 -3.78 -9.21
C ARG A 58 11.62 -3.44 -8.08
N ALA A 59 11.65 -2.19 -7.62
CA ALA A 59 12.50 -1.78 -6.50
C ALA A 59 12.16 -2.53 -5.20
N ILE A 60 10.87 -2.72 -4.90
CA ILE A 60 10.42 -3.51 -3.74
C ILE A 60 10.88 -4.97 -3.87
N LYS A 61 10.68 -5.59 -5.04
CA LYS A 61 11.16 -6.97 -5.30
C LYS A 61 12.68 -7.09 -5.07
N THR A 62 13.46 -6.15 -5.60
CA THR A 62 14.90 -6.10 -5.39
C THR A 62 15.27 -5.93 -3.91
N ARG A 63 14.57 -5.08 -3.17
CA ARG A 63 14.79 -4.90 -1.72
C ARG A 63 14.49 -6.19 -0.95
N ARG A 64 13.34 -6.82 -1.22
CA ARG A 64 12.95 -8.10 -0.60
C ARG A 64 13.98 -9.21 -0.86
N ALA A 65 14.49 -9.31 -2.08
CA ALA A 65 15.53 -10.28 -2.44
C ALA A 65 16.85 -10.07 -1.68
N LYS A 66 17.12 -8.86 -1.19
CA LYS A 66 18.31 -8.52 -0.41
C LYS A 66 18.12 -8.68 1.10
N LEU A 67 16.89 -8.90 1.57
CA LEU A 67 16.64 -9.14 2.99
C LEU A 67 17.22 -10.49 3.38
N ARG A 68 17.98 -10.52 4.47
CA ARG A 68 18.39 -11.77 5.12
C ARG A 68 17.40 -12.08 6.23
N PRO A 69 17.08 -13.37 6.48
CA PRO A 69 16.26 -13.74 7.63
C PRO A 69 16.91 -13.21 8.91
N ALA A 70 16.14 -12.56 9.77
CA ALA A 70 16.58 -12.33 11.14
C ALA A 70 16.70 -13.71 11.80
N ALA A 71 17.86 -14.01 12.39
CA ALA A 71 18.05 -15.28 13.10
C ALA A 71 16.99 -15.40 14.20
N ALA A 72 16.31 -16.55 14.25
CA ALA A 72 15.28 -16.89 15.21
C ALA A 72 15.85 -17.09 16.62
#